data_AF-A0A7S2JQ63-F1
#
_entry.id   AF-A0A7S2JQ63-F1
#
_cell.length_a   1.000
_cell.length_b   1.000
_cell.length_c   1.000
_cell.angle_alpha   90.00
_cell.angle_beta   90.00
_cell.angle_gamma   90.00
#
_symmetry.space_group_name_H-M   'P 1'
#
loop_
_entity.id
_entity.type
_entity.pdbx_description
1 polymer ?
#
loop_
_entity_poly.entity_id
_entity_poly.type
_entity_poly.pdbx_seq_one_letter_code
_entity_poly.pdbx_strand_id
1 'polypeptide(L)'
;IMRSSLCSPEARSRARTGKVLEVFDGSKSRADRERTRVARFWVFFDGLPLLWALLLYVLSWPILEMLWAYRTERYLRVRSAQRVPHDERDTAAVLHFWDLLLSDCDCRELKEIANGWFLGEGELHRDNLNDLISWTLYSLPASALDEQQRQVADGIVERAQKAIVRGGLPVPDGRNEALRCMTHTIDALPSCWKPLFFYLCWRIARDLGDCLLRLVGFHLCQEGGLEYWHHPASRQPRSLGTALAAPLVVLHGVGGLWPYVPMLLQVVITPNLICFRMC
;
A
#
# COMPACT_ATOMS: atom_id res chain seq x y z
N ILE A 1 -38.02 40.63 19.54
CA ILE A 1 -36.87 41.56 19.38
C ILE A 1 -36.84 41.98 17.89
N MET A 2 -37.84 42.70 17.36
CA MET A 2 -37.97 44.17 17.25
C MET A 2 -36.66 44.96 17.12
N ARG A 3 -36.42 45.54 15.93
CA ARG A 3 -35.80 46.86 15.62
C ARG A 3 -36.03 47.14 14.11
N SER A 4 -37.01 47.97 13.75
CA SER A 4 -36.94 49.43 13.47
C SER A 4 -36.05 49.75 12.24
N SER A 5 -36.61 49.90 11.03
CA SER A 5 -37.11 51.16 10.44
C SER A 5 -36.19 52.36 10.68
N LEU A 6 -35.67 52.96 9.60
CA LEU A 6 -35.51 54.41 9.45
C LEU A 6 -35.33 54.74 7.95
N CYS A 7 -36.40 55.26 7.35
CA CYS A 7 -36.36 56.11 6.17
C CYS A 7 -35.58 57.39 6.48
N SER A 8 -34.88 57.94 5.49
CA SER A 8 -34.65 59.37 5.37
C SER A 8 -34.80 59.78 3.90
N PRO A 9 -35.68 60.75 3.58
CA PRO A 9 -35.81 61.32 2.24
C PRO A 9 -35.10 62.69 2.14
N GLU A 10 -35.02 63.17 0.89
CA GLU A 10 -34.75 64.55 0.47
C GLU A 10 -33.31 65.09 0.55
N ALA A 11 -32.74 65.41 -0.61
CA ALA A 11 -32.50 66.81 -0.96
C ALA A 11 -32.12 66.95 -2.46
N ARG A 12 -32.87 67.82 -3.14
CA ARG A 12 -32.63 68.32 -4.49
C ARG A 12 -31.38 69.22 -4.54
N SER A 13 -30.59 69.11 -5.60
CA SER A 13 -29.82 70.25 -6.15
C SER A 13 -29.43 69.94 -7.60
N ARG A 14 -30.22 70.41 -8.58
CA ARG A 14 -29.90 71.55 -9.44
C ARG A 14 -28.56 71.46 -10.19
N ALA A 15 -28.71 71.21 -11.49
CA ALA A 15 -28.18 72.02 -12.58
C ALA A 15 -26.70 72.41 -12.54
N ARG A 16 -25.91 71.75 -13.40
CA ARG A 16 -25.04 72.44 -14.36
C ARG A 16 -24.64 71.46 -15.46
N THR A 17 -25.40 71.49 -16.55
CA THR A 17 -24.96 71.06 -17.87
C THR A 17 -23.89 72.03 -18.35
N GLY A 18 -22.68 71.88 -17.81
CA GLY A 18 -21.47 72.39 -18.45
C GLY A 18 -21.18 71.46 -19.62
N LYS A 19 -21.36 71.95 -20.84
CA LYS A 19 -20.68 71.42 -22.02
C LYS A 19 -19.18 71.57 -21.76
N VAL A 20 -18.59 70.59 -21.11
CA VAL A 20 -17.15 70.40 -21.11
C VAL A 20 -16.81 70.10 -22.55
N LEU A 21 -16.10 71.04 -23.19
CA LEU A 21 -15.39 70.75 -24.43
C LEU A 21 -14.54 69.52 -24.16
N GLU A 22 -14.93 68.39 -24.76
CA GLU A 22 -14.04 67.24 -24.93
C GLU A 22 -12.88 67.74 -25.80
N VAL A 23 -11.88 68.33 -25.15
CA VAL A 23 -10.53 68.39 -25.69
C VAL A 23 -10.18 66.93 -25.93
N PHE A 24 -10.22 66.56 -27.21
CA PHE A 24 -9.85 65.24 -27.67
C PHE A 24 -8.36 65.09 -27.38
N ASP A 25 -8.07 64.65 -26.15
CA ASP A 25 -6.74 64.33 -25.71
C ASP A 25 -6.32 63.07 -26.48
N GLY A 26 -5.77 63.30 -27.67
CA GLY A 26 -5.16 62.28 -28.53
C GLY A 26 -4.00 61.55 -27.85
N SER A 27 -3.63 61.97 -26.64
CA SER A 27 -2.76 61.25 -25.72
C SER A 27 -3.53 60.32 -24.77
N LYS A 28 -4.72 59.80 -25.13
CA LYS A 28 -5.22 58.53 -24.56
C LYS A 28 -4.13 57.50 -24.69
N SER A 29 -3.38 57.44 -23.60
CA SER A 29 -2.00 57.05 -23.56
C SER A 29 -1.96 55.61 -23.98
N ARG A 30 -0.89 55.20 -24.63
CA ARG A 30 -0.59 53.79 -24.88
C ARG A 30 -0.89 52.90 -23.64
N ALA A 31 -0.72 53.46 -22.45
CA ALA A 31 -1.09 52.86 -21.17
C ALA A 31 -2.58 52.47 -21.02
N ASP A 32 -3.53 53.28 -21.47
CA ASP A 32 -4.97 52.97 -21.36
C ASP A 32 -5.40 51.86 -22.34
N ARG A 33 -4.77 51.82 -23.52
CA ARG A 33 -4.95 50.71 -24.47
C ARG A 33 -4.34 49.41 -23.95
N GLU A 34 -3.22 49.48 -23.24
CA GLU A 34 -2.60 48.30 -22.62
C GLU A 34 -3.44 47.81 -21.43
N ARG A 35 -3.96 48.71 -20.58
CA ARG A 35 -4.87 48.34 -19.47
C ARG A 35 -6.15 47.64 -19.93
N THR A 36 -6.77 48.14 -21.01
CA THR A 36 -7.98 47.51 -21.56
C THR A 36 -7.72 46.14 -22.20
N ARG A 37 -6.52 45.90 -22.74
CA ARG A 37 -6.12 44.56 -23.21
C ARG A 37 -5.91 43.59 -22.06
N VAL A 38 -5.22 44.02 -21.00
CA VAL A 38 -5.01 43.19 -19.80
C VAL A 38 -6.35 42.86 -19.12
N ALA A 39 -7.26 43.84 -18.99
CA ALA A 39 -8.58 43.59 -18.41
C ALA A 39 -9.41 42.58 -19.23
N ARG A 40 -9.42 42.69 -20.56
CA ARG A 40 -10.10 41.70 -21.43
C ARG A 40 -9.46 40.33 -21.38
N PHE A 41 -8.13 40.27 -21.23
CA PHE A 41 -7.42 39.03 -20.98
C PHE A 41 -7.96 38.39 -19.71
N TRP A 42 -8.02 39.08 -18.57
CA TRP A 42 -8.55 38.51 -17.32
C TRP A 42 -10.03 38.10 -17.38
N VAL A 43 -10.90 38.86 -18.07
CA VAL A 43 -12.32 38.47 -18.24
C VAL A 43 -12.46 37.12 -18.98
N PHE A 44 -11.54 36.80 -19.89
CA PHE A 44 -11.49 35.47 -20.52
C PHE A 44 -11.11 34.36 -19.52
N PHE A 45 -10.30 34.68 -18.50
CA PHE A 45 -9.97 33.74 -17.42
C PHE A 45 -11.14 33.51 -16.46
N ASP A 46 -11.88 34.56 -16.14
CA ASP A 46 -13.03 34.48 -15.23
C ASP A 46 -14.22 33.70 -15.82
N GLY A 47 -14.33 33.65 -17.16
CA GLY A 47 -15.43 32.97 -17.84
C GLY A 47 -15.39 31.43 -17.81
N LEU A 48 -14.22 30.83 -17.58
CA LEU A 48 -14.02 29.37 -17.67
C LEU A 48 -13.05 28.83 -16.61
N PRO A 49 -13.36 28.96 -15.30
CA PRO A 49 -12.45 28.56 -14.22
C PRO A 49 -12.10 27.07 -14.24
N LEU A 50 -13.04 26.22 -14.68
CA LEU A 50 -12.81 24.78 -14.82
C LEU A 50 -11.75 24.44 -15.89
N LEU A 51 -11.77 25.16 -17.02
CA LEU A 51 -10.80 24.95 -18.11
C LEU A 51 -9.39 25.33 -17.64
N TRP A 52 -9.26 26.42 -16.89
CA TRP A 52 -7.97 26.82 -16.32
C TRP A 52 -7.47 25.88 -15.25
N ALA A 53 -8.35 25.39 -14.36
CA ALA A 53 -7.99 24.36 -13.39
C ALA A 53 -7.50 23.09 -14.10
N LEU A 54 -8.18 22.66 -15.17
CA LEU A 54 -7.77 21.52 -15.99
C LEU A 54 -6.44 21.78 -16.71
N LEU A 55 -6.24 22.95 -17.29
CA LEU A 55 -5.00 23.31 -17.97
C LEU A 55 -3.84 23.35 -16.98
N LEU A 56 -4.00 23.99 -15.82
CA LEU A 56 -3.00 24.00 -14.76
C LEU A 56 -2.69 22.58 -14.26
N TYR A 57 -3.71 21.73 -14.11
CA TYR A 57 -3.53 20.33 -13.76
C TYR A 57 -2.69 19.59 -14.82
N VAL A 58 -3.06 19.70 -16.11
CA VAL A 58 -2.35 19.04 -17.21
C VAL A 58 -0.92 19.58 -17.36
N LEU A 59 -0.70 20.88 -17.21
CA LEU A 59 0.62 21.51 -17.34
C LEU A 59 1.52 21.23 -16.13
N SER A 60 0.96 21.15 -14.92
CA SER A 60 1.72 20.80 -13.71
C SER A 60 1.99 19.31 -13.60
N TRP A 61 1.19 18.46 -14.24
CA TRP A 61 1.29 17.00 -14.14
C TRP A 61 2.68 16.45 -14.51
N PRO A 62 3.32 16.81 -15.64
CA PRO A 62 4.67 16.35 -15.96
C PRO A 62 5.71 16.78 -14.92
N ILE A 63 5.56 17.98 -14.35
CA ILE A 63 6.47 18.50 -13.31
C ILE A 63 6.30 17.70 -12.02
N LEU A 64 5.06 17.46 -11.59
CA LEU A 64 4.74 16.64 -10.43
C LEU A 64 5.25 15.21 -10.59
N GLU A 65 5.07 14.63 -11.78
CA GLU A 65 5.53 13.30 -12.12
C GLU A 65 7.06 13.21 -12.12
N MET A 66 7.75 14.20 -12.67
CA MET A 66 9.22 14.26 -12.64
C MET A 66 9.75 14.41 -11.21
N LEU A 67 9.15 15.28 -10.39
CA LEU A 67 9.51 15.43 -8.97
C LEU A 67 9.24 14.14 -8.19
N TRP A 68 8.14 13.45 -8.48
CA TRP A 68 7.80 12.18 -7.89
C TRP A 68 8.78 11.07 -8.28
N ALA A 69 9.14 10.97 -9.57
CA ALA A 69 10.12 10.02 -10.08
C ALA A 69 11.47 10.23 -9.38
N TYR A 70 11.96 11.48 -9.31
CA TYR A 70 13.21 11.82 -8.62
C TYR A 70 13.16 11.46 -7.13
N ARG A 71 12.07 11.82 -6.43
CA ARG A 71 11.88 11.46 -5.01
C ARG A 71 11.87 9.96 -4.81
N THR A 72 11.15 9.22 -5.67
CA THR A 72 11.01 7.77 -5.59
C THR A 72 12.35 7.08 -5.81
N GLU A 73 13.10 7.51 -6.83
CA GLU A 73 14.43 6.97 -7.10
C GLU A 73 15.40 7.20 -5.93
N ARG A 74 15.37 8.41 -5.34
CA ARG A 74 16.15 8.71 -4.13
C ARG A 74 15.71 7.86 -2.94
N TYR A 75 14.39 7.74 -2.71
CA TYR A 75 13.85 6.94 -1.63
C TYR A 75 14.26 5.48 -1.77
N LEU A 76 14.10 4.91 -2.97
CA LEU A 76 14.52 3.53 -3.29
C LEU A 76 16.01 3.37 -3.01
N ARG A 77 16.88 4.27 -3.49
CA ARG A 77 18.32 4.21 -3.23
C ARG A 77 18.68 4.22 -1.74
N VAL A 78 17.99 5.06 -0.93
CA VAL A 78 18.26 5.15 0.51
C VAL A 78 17.73 3.94 1.26
N ARG A 79 16.51 3.48 0.95
CA ARG A 79 15.87 2.35 1.63
C ARG A 79 16.46 1.00 1.22
N SER A 80 16.81 0.81 -0.05
CA SER A 80 17.46 -0.41 -0.52
C SER A 80 18.84 -0.61 0.10
N ALA A 81 19.47 0.46 0.60
CA ALA A 81 20.74 0.40 1.31
C ALA A 81 20.61 0.07 2.80
N GLN A 82 19.41 0.21 3.38
CA GLN A 82 19.18 -0.09 4.79
C GLN A 82 18.90 -1.57 4.99
N ARG A 83 19.89 -2.30 5.51
CA ARG A 83 19.67 -3.63 6.07
C ARG A 83 18.92 -3.47 7.40
N VAL A 84 17.85 -4.22 7.58
CA VAL A 84 17.24 -4.36 8.91
C VAL A 84 18.20 -5.24 9.73
N PRO A 85 18.77 -4.75 10.83
CA PRO A 85 19.59 -5.59 11.69
C PRO A 85 18.73 -6.72 12.25
N HIS A 86 19.21 -7.95 12.14
CA HIS A 86 18.58 -9.12 12.73
C HIS A 86 19.00 -9.21 14.20
N ASP A 87 18.05 -9.17 15.13
CA ASP A 87 18.32 -9.32 16.57
C ASP A 87 18.37 -10.83 16.94
N GLU A 88 19.07 -11.19 18.02
CA GLU A 88 19.11 -12.56 18.55
C GLU A 88 17.72 -13.09 18.90
N ARG A 89 16.83 -12.19 19.34
CA ARG A 89 15.42 -12.52 19.62
C ARG A 89 14.68 -13.00 18.37
N ASP A 90 15.03 -12.45 17.21
CA ASP A 90 14.44 -12.86 15.94
C ASP A 90 14.88 -14.27 15.57
N THR A 91 16.15 -14.62 15.82
CA THR A 91 16.65 -15.98 15.59
C THR A 91 15.89 -17.01 16.42
N ALA A 92 15.65 -16.74 17.71
CA ALA A 92 14.91 -17.65 18.58
C ALA A 92 13.45 -17.86 18.12
N ALA A 93 12.78 -16.77 17.71
CA ALA A 93 11.42 -16.84 17.20
C ALA A 93 11.33 -17.64 15.89
N VAL A 94 12.29 -17.46 14.97
CA VAL A 94 12.32 -18.20 13.71
C VAL A 94 12.66 -19.67 13.94
N LEU A 95 13.58 -19.99 14.86
CA LEU A 95 13.86 -21.38 15.24
C LEU A 95 12.61 -22.07 15.78
N HIS A 96 11.86 -21.39 16.65
CA HIS A 96 10.59 -21.91 17.16
C HIS A 96 9.56 -22.13 16.04
N PHE A 97 9.47 -21.22 15.07
CA PHE A 97 8.61 -21.39 13.91
C PHE A 97 8.99 -22.64 13.09
N TRP A 98 10.29 -22.85 12.83
CA TRP A 98 10.75 -24.05 12.12
C TRP A 98 10.49 -25.33 12.92
N ASP A 99 10.61 -25.30 14.24
CA ASP A 99 10.28 -26.46 15.08
C ASP A 99 8.81 -26.85 14.94
N LEU A 100 7.90 -25.87 14.95
CA LEU A 100 6.47 -26.10 14.73
C LEU A 100 6.18 -26.59 13.31
N LEU A 101 6.79 -25.96 12.29
CA LEU A 101 6.59 -26.36 10.90
C LEU A 101 7.05 -27.80 10.66
N LEU A 102 8.20 -28.18 11.22
CA LEU A 102 8.75 -29.53 11.08
C LEU A 102 8.01 -30.57 11.94
N SER A 103 7.28 -30.16 12.98
CA SER A 103 6.46 -31.07 13.79
C SER A 103 5.09 -31.33 13.18
N ASP A 104 4.51 -30.31 12.55
CA ASP A 104 3.11 -30.32 12.15
C ASP A 104 2.90 -30.75 10.69
N CYS A 105 3.86 -30.45 9.80
CA CYS A 105 3.77 -30.81 8.39
C CYS A 105 4.23 -32.24 8.12
N ASP A 106 3.53 -32.93 7.22
CA ASP A 106 4.05 -34.17 6.67
C ASP A 106 5.26 -33.91 5.75
N CYS A 107 6.05 -34.96 5.50
CA CYS A 107 7.24 -34.89 4.67
C CYS A 107 6.99 -34.43 3.21
N ARG A 108 5.79 -34.68 2.68
CA ARG A 108 5.40 -34.34 1.31
C ARG A 108 4.97 -32.88 1.24
N GLU A 109 4.14 -32.44 2.17
CA GLU A 109 3.75 -31.05 2.37
C GLU A 109 4.98 -30.16 2.55
N LEU A 110 5.94 -30.58 3.39
CA LEU A 110 7.18 -29.84 3.58
C LEU A 110 7.98 -29.69 2.28
N LYS A 111 8.06 -30.75 1.46
CA LYS A 111 8.73 -30.69 0.15
C LYS A 111 7.96 -29.81 -0.84
N GLU A 112 6.63 -29.89 -0.86
CA GLU A 112 5.78 -29.07 -1.72
C GLU A 112 5.89 -27.59 -1.35
N ILE A 113 5.86 -27.26 -0.05
CA ILE A 113 6.12 -25.93 0.48
C ILE A 113 7.51 -25.46 0.05
N ALA A 114 8.56 -26.25 0.29
CA ALA A 114 9.92 -25.89 -0.07
C ALA A 114 10.07 -25.65 -1.58
N ASN A 115 9.54 -26.55 -2.42
CA ASN A 115 9.55 -26.39 -3.89
C ASN A 115 8.78 -25.15 -4.35
N GLY A 116 7.70 -24.78 -3.66
CA GLY A 116 6.95 -23.56 -3.93
C GLY A 116 7.77 -22.28 -3.81
N TRP A 117 8.94 -22.33 -3.17
CA TRP A 117 9.88 -21.21 -3.06
C TRP A 117 10.97 -21.17 -4.13
N PHE A 118 11.01 -22.10 -5.08
CA PHE A 118 12.00 -22.12 -6.15
C PHE A 118 11.36 -21.93 -7.52
N LEU A 119 12.05 -21.18 -8.38
CA LEU A 119 11.74 -21.04 -9.79
C LEU A 119 12.62 -22.00 -10.59
N GLY A 120 12.03 -22.68 -11.56
CA GLY A 120 12.72 -23.64 -12.43
C GLY A 120 12.18 -25.06 -12.28
N GLU A 121 12.79 -25.98 -13.02
CA GLU A 121 12.46 -27.40 -12.98
C GLU A 121 13.63 -28.19 -12.41
N GLY A 122 13.34 -29.27 -11.67
CA GLY A 122 14.33 -30.19 -11.15
C GLY A 122 14.12 -30.53 -9.68
N GLU A 123 15.05 -31.33 -9.14
CA GLU A 123 15.01 -31.75 -7.76
C GLU A 123 15.68 -30.72 -6.84
N LEU A 124 15.13 -30.57 -5.65
CA LEU A 124 15.67 -29.71 -4.61
C LEU A 124 16.91 -30.37 -3.99
N HIS A 125 18.05 -29.67 -3.98
CA HIS A 125 19.26 -30.13 -3.31
C HIS A 125 19.52 -29.37 -2.00
N ARG A 126 20.48 -29.86 -1.21
CA ARG A 126 20.86 -29.32 0.09
C ARG A 126 21.25 -27.83 0.03
N ASP A 127 22.03 -27.42 -0.96
CA ASP A 127 22.49 -26.02 -1.04
C ASP A 127 21.34 -25.08 -1.46
N ASN A 128 20.37 -25.57 -2.23
CA ASN A 128 19.16 -24.82 -2.54
C ASN A 128 18.34 -24.57 -1.27
N LEU A 129 18.15 -25.60 -0.42
CA LEU A 129 17.52 -25.43 0.90
C LEU A 129 18.29 -24.43 1.76
N ASN A 130 19.62 -24.46 1.72
CA ASN A 130 20.43 -23.52 2.49
C ASN A 130 20.19 -22.07 2.07
N ASP A 131 20.03 -21.79 0.77
CA ASP A 131 19.64 -20.46 0.29
C ASP A 131 18.28 -20.02 0.86
N LEU A 132 17.28 -20.91 0.87
CA LEU A 132 15.94 -20.64 1.42
C LEU A 132 16.02 -20.34 2.92
N ILE A 133 16.72 -21.17 3.70
CA ILE A 133 16.87 -20.99 5.15
C ILE A 133 17.67 -19.72 5.47
N SER A 134 18.78 -19.49 4.78
CA SER A 134 19.61 -18.29 4.97
C SER A 134 18.82 -17.01 4.70
N TRP A 135 18.01 -17.02 3.64
CA TRP A 135 17.16 -15.90 3.28
C TRP A 135 16.04 -15.68 4.30
N THR A 136 15.32 -16.73 4.70
CA THR A 136 14.21 -16.62 5.67
C THR A 136 14.67 -16.16 7.04
N LEU A 137 15.82 -16.63 7.51
CA LEU A 137 16.39 -16.23 8.80
C LEU A 137 16.97 -14.81 8.74
N TYR A 138 17.90 -14.58 7.81
CA TYR A 138 18.80 -13.43 7.89
C TYR A 138 18.60 -12.41 6.76
N SER A 139 17.73 -12.70 5.78
CA SER A 139 17.66 -11.93 4.53
C SER A 139 19.04 -11.79 3.87
N LEU A 140 19.84 -12.85 3.90
CA LEU A 140 21.17 -12.92 3.30
C LEU A 140 21.30 -14.17 2.40
N PRO A 141 22.13 -14.12 1.34
CA PRO A 141 22.51 -15.34 0.64
C PRO A 141 23.40 -16.22 1.53
N ALA A 142 23.36 -17.54 1.34
CA ALA A 142 24.12 -18.50 2.15
C ALA A 142 25.64 -18.24 2.15
N SER A 143 26.16 -17.64 1.07
CA SER A 143 27.58 -17.25 0.95
C SER A 143 27.97 -16.03 1.80
N ALA A 144 27.00 -15.22 2.26
CA ALA A 144 27.25 -14.02 3.05
C ALA A 144 27.01 -14.23 4.56
N LEU A 145 26.60 -15.42 4.98
CA LEU A 145 26.48 -15.76 6.40
C LEU A 145 27.84 -15.83 7.07
N ASP A 146 27.93 -15.24 8.26
CA ASP A 146 29.05 -15.48 9.17
C ASP A 146 29.00 -16.92 9.72
N GLU A 147 30.04 -17.30 10.48
CA GLU A 147 30.18 -18.67 10.99
C GLU A 147 29.03 -19.06 11.94
N GLN A 148 28.59 -18.16 12.80
CA GLN A 148 27.51 -18.45 13.76
C GLN A 148 26.17 -18.61 13.03
N GLN A 149 25.86 -17.69 12.11
CA GLN A 149 24.66 -17.74 11.29
C GLN A 149 24.62 -19.00 10.42
N ARG A 150 25.77 -19.39 9.84
CA ARG A 150 25.92 -20.60 9.03
C ARG A 150 25.62 -21.85 9.85
N GLN A 151 26.16 -21.96 11.06
CA GLN A 151 25.88 -23.10 11.94
C GLN A 151 24.39 -23.24 12.28
N VAL A 152 23.71 -22.13 12.55
CA VAL A 152 22.25 -22.13 12.81
C VAL A 152 21.47 -22.56 11.56
N ALA A 153 21.78 -21.97 10.40
CA ALA A 153 21.13 -22.30 9.13
C ALA A 153 21.34 -23.77 8.75
N ASP A 154 22.57 -24.27 8.82
CA ASP A 154 22.91 -25.67 8.52
C ASP A 154 22.19 -26.64 9.46
N GLY A 155 22.01 -26.28 10.74
CA GLY A 155 21.24 -27.07 11.69
C GLY A 155 19.74 -27.14 11.37
N ILE A 156 19.15 -26.09 10.77
CA ILE A 156 17.77 -26.15 10.27
C ILE A 156 17.71 -26.98 8.98
N VAL A 157 18.65 -26.78 8.04
CA VAL A 157 18.72 -27.55 6.79
C VAL A 157 18.83 -29.05 7.08
N GLU A 158 19.68 -29.46 8.01
CA GLU A 158 19.83 -30.86 8.40
C GLU A 158 18.53 -31.44 8.97
N ARG A 159 17.81 -30.68 9.79
CA ARG A 159 16.52 -31.11 10.35
C ARG A 159 15.43 -31.21 9.28
N ALA A 160 15.34 -30.22 8.39
CA ALA A 160 14.43 -30.25 7.25
C ALA A 160 14.73 -31.41 6.31
N GLN A 161 16.00 -31.64 5.98
CA GLN A 161 16.44 -32.77 5.16
C GLN A 161 16.06 -34.11 5.80
N LYS A 162 16.30 -34.28 7.11
CA LYS A 162 15.88 -35.49 7.84
C LYS A 162 14.36 -35.69 7.81
N ALA A 163 13.57 -34.62 7.95
CA ALA A 163 12.12 -34.70 7.89
C ALA A 163 11.63 -35.13 6.48
N ILE A 164 12.20 -34.56 5.42
CA ILE A 164 11.88 -34.91 4.03
C ILE A 164 12.32 -36.35 3.70
N VAL A 165 13.52 -36.76 4.13
CA VAL A 165 14.07 -38.11 3.90
C VAL A 165 13.27 -39.18 4.64
N ARG A 166 12.78 -38.91 5.86
CA ARG A 166 11.85 -39.82 6.56
C ARG A 166 10.58 -40.10 5.74
N GLY A 167 10.23 -39.18 4.84
CA GLY A 167 9.18 -39.33 3.85
C GLY A 167 9.53 -40.13 2.60
N GLY A 168 10.74 -40.68 2.50
CA GLY A 168 11.20 -41.41 1.32
C GLY A 168 11.65 -40.53 0.16
N LEU A 169 11.86 -39.23 0.38
CA LEU A 169 12.30 -38.28 -0.65
C LEU A 169 13.74 -37.85 -0.35
N PRO A 170 14.76 -38.39 -1.03
CA PRO A 170 16.13 -37.95 -0.82
C PRO A 170 16.27 -36.48 -1.25
N VAL A 171 17.05 -35.72 -0.47
CA VAL A 171 17.54 -34.40 -0.86
C VAL A 171 19.02 -34.60 -1.21
N PRO A 172 19.40 -34.59 -2.49
CA PRO A 172 20.79 -34.79 -2.88
C PRO A 172 21.69 -33.68 -2.34
N ASP A 173 22.96 -34.01 -2.16
CA ASP A 173 23.98 -33.01 -1.82
C ASP A 173 24.28 -32.08 -3.01
N GLY A 174 24.88 -30.94 -2.71
CA GLY A 174 25.27 -29.93 -3.69
C GLY A 174 24.14 -28.97 -4.05
N ARG A 175 24.27 -28.35 -5.23
CA ARG A 175 23.37 -27.31 -5.75
C ARG A 175 22.79 -27.74 -7.09
N ASN A 176 21.47 -27.63 -7.24
CA ASN A 176 20.83 -27.68 -8.54
C ASN A 176 20.77 -26.26 -9.12
N GLU A 177 21.56 -25.99 -10.16
CA GLU A 177 21.64 -24.67 -10.82
C GLU A 177 20.40 -24.33 -11.66
N ALA A 178 19.54 -25.31 -11.96
CA ALA A 178 18.26 -25.06 -12.63
C ALA A 178 17.21 -24.46 -11.68
N LEU A 179 17.42 -24.56 -10.36
CA LEU A 179 16.52 -24.01 -9.35
C LEU A 179 17.06 -22.71 -8.79
N ARG A 180 16.25 -21.66 -8.84
CA ARG A 180 16.54 -20.36 -8.23
C ARG A 180 15.58 -20.10 -7.07
N CYS A 181 16.11 -19.92 -5.85
CA CYS A 181 15.31 -19.53 -4.70
C CYS A 181 14.66 -18.15 -4.91
N MET A 182 13.38 -18.01 -4.57
CA MET A 182 12.68 -16.72 -4.58
C MET A 182 13.02 -15.94 -3.32
N THR A 183 13.96 -15.00 -3.43
CA THR A 183 14.46 -14.20 -2.29
C THR A 183 13.96 -12.77 -2.39
N HIS A 184 12.64 -12.57 -2.31
CA HIS A 184 12.01 -11.29 -2.67
C HIS A 184 12.47 -10.05 -1.88
N THR A 185 13.15 -10.23 -0.74
CA THR A 185 13.77 -9.13 0.02
C THR A 185 15.22 -8.82 -0.38
N ILE A 186 15.91 -9.77 -1.05
CA ILE A 186 17.29 -9.63 -1.52
C ILE A 186 17.32 -9.32 -3.01
N ASP A 187 16.47 -10.00 -3.78
CA ASP A 187 16.39 -9.85 -5.22
C ASP A 187 16.10 -8.38 -5.56
N ALA A 188 16.90 -7.83 -6.47
CA ALA A 188 16.67 -6.50 -6.99
C ALA A 188 15.31 -6.48 -7.67
N LEU A 189 14.29 -5.98 -6.96
CA LEU A 189 12.97 -5.78 -7.55
C LEU A 189 13.17 -4.80 -8.70
N PRO A 190 12.85 -5.19 -9.95
CA PRO A 190 12.93 -4.25 -11.06
C PRO A 190 12.05 -3.06 -10.68
N SER A 191 12.65 -1.87 -10.65
CA SER A 191 11.92 -0.66 -10.33
C SER A 191 10.91 -0.41 -11.46
N CYS A 192 9.69 -0.89 -11.27
CA CYS A 192 8.59 -0.51 -12.14
C CYS A 192 8.24 0.94 -11.78
N TRP A 193 8.45 1.86 -12.72
CA TRP A 193 7.95 3.21 -12.57
C TRP A 193 6.41 3.14 -12.53
N LYS A 194 5.83 3.69 -11.47
CA LYS A 194 4.38 3.81 -11.31
C LYS A 194 4.03 5.29 -11.40
N PRO A 195 3.19 5.71 -12.37
CA PRO A 195 2.80 7.10 -12.49
C PRO A 195 2.10 7.57 -11.21
N LEU A 196 2.14 8.87 -10.91
CA LEU A 196 1.43 9.47 -9.78
C LEU A 196 -0.08 9.09 -9.79
N PHE A 197 -0.66 8.99 -10.99
CA PHE A 197 -2.06 8.58 -11.17
C PHE A 197 -2.35 7.19 -10.61
N PHE A 198 -1.38 6.26 -10.68
CA PHE A 198 -1.51 4.94 -10.05
C PHE A 198 -1.71 5.07 -8.53
N TYR A 199 -0.89 5.90 -7.88
CA TYR A 199 -0.99 6.13 -6.43
C TYR A 199 -2.28 6.87 -6.06
N LEU A 200 -2.74 7.79 -6.91
CA LEU A 200 -4.03 8.44 -6.73
C LEU A 200 -5.19 7.43 -6.82
N CYS A 201 -5.20 6.57 -7.85
CA CYS A 201 -6.19 5.50 -7.97
C CYS A 201 -6.14 4.56 -6.76
N TRP A 202 -4.94 4.18 -6.33
CA TRP A 202 -4.73 3.34 -5.16
C TRP A 202 -5.29 3.99 -3.88
N ARG A 203 -5.04 5.29 -3.69
CA ARG A 203 -5.55 6.06 -2.55
C ARG A 203 -7.08 6.10 -2.57
N ILE A 204 -7.68 6.39 -3.72
CA ILE A 204 -9.13 6.40 -3.90
C ILE A 204 -9.72 5.02 -3.60
N ALA A 205 -9.13 3.95 -4.14
CA ALA A 205 -9.56 2.58 -3.89
C ALA A 205 -9.49 2.23 -2.39
N ARG A 206 -8.42 2.63 -1.71
CA ARG A 206 -8.29 2.45 -0.25
C ARG A 206 -9.39 3.20 0.50
N ASP A 207 -9.59 4.49 0.22
CA ASP A 207 -10.58 5.31 0.91
C ASP A 207 -12.02 4.80 0.65
N LEU A 208 -12.30 4.29 -0.56
CA LEU A 208 -13.55 3.60 -0.88
C LEU A 208 -13.70 2.30 -0.07
N GLY A 209 -12.65 1.48 0.01
CA GLY A 209 -12.63 0.26 0.83
C GLY A 209 -12.89 0.55 2.31
N ASP A 210 -12.21 1.55 2.86
CA ASP A 210 -12.39 2.01 4.24
C ASP A 210 -13.82 2.48 4.49
N CYS A 211 -14.41 3.21 3.53
CA CYS A 211 -15.80 3.64 3.59
C CYS A 211 -16.76 2.44 3.58
N LEU A 212 -16.59 1.50 2.65
CA LEU A 212 -17.43 0.30 2.55
C LEU A 212 -17.38 -0.55 3.81
N LEU A 213 -16.19 -0.74 4.39
CA LEU A 213 -16.02 -1.51 5.63
C LEU A 213 -16.73 -0.83 6.80
N ARG A 214 -16.62 0.50 6.95
CA ARG A 214 -17.37 1.27 7.96
C ARG A 214 -18.88 1.16 7.78
N LEU A 215 -19.37 1.22 6.55
CA LEU A 215 -20.79 1.08 6.23
C LEU A 215 -21.34 -0.30 6.63
N VAL A 216 -20.48 -1.32 6.62
CA VAL A 216 -20.83 -2.71 6.94
C VAL A 216 -20.59 -3.04 8.42
N GLY A 217 -20.17 -2.05 9.23
CA GLY A 217 -20.03 -2.20 10.68
C GLY A 217 -18.64 -2.57 11.16
N PHE A 218 -17.62 -2.56 10.30
CA PHE A 218 -16.24 -2.63 10.75
C PHE A 218 -15.78 -1.31 11.37
N HIS A 219 -14.91 -1.42 12.37
CA HIS A 219 -14.26 -0.29 13.03
C HIS A 219 -12.74 -0.39 12.83
N LEU A 220 -12.12 0.74 12.53
CA LEU A 220 -10.65 0.83 12.47
C LEU A 220 -10.11 0.94 13.90
N CYS A 221 -9.28 -0.02 14.28
CA CYS A 221 -8.61 -0.09 15.57
C CYS A 221 -7.11 0.08 15.37
N GLN A 222 -6.45 0.64 16.38
CA GLN A 222 -4.99 0.76 16.40
C GLN A 222 -4.47 0.38 17.78
N GLU A 223 -3.62 -0.64 17.84
CA GLU A 223 -3.08 -1.18 19.09
C GLU A 223 -1.64 -1.63 18.89
N GLY A 224 -0.72 -1.20 19.77
CA GLY A 224 0.70 -1.58 19.65
C GLY A 224 1.37 -1.15 18.34
N GLY A 225 0.84 -0.11 17.67
CA GLY A 225 1.32 0.32 16.35
C GLY A 225 0.75 -0.47 15.17
N LEU A 226 -0.04 -1.53 15.43
CA LEU A 226 -0.79 -2.26 14.41
C LEU A 226 -2.14 -1.59 14.17
N GLU A 227 -2.44 -1.26 12.91
CA GLU A 227 -3.75 -0.80 12.47
C GLU A 227 -4.53 -1.97 11.86
N TYR A 228 -5.75 -2.22 12.33
CA TYR A 228 -6.58 -3.34 11.87
C TYR A 228 -8.07 -3.01 11.86
N TRP A 229 -8.82 -3.69 11.01
CA TRP A 229 -10.28 -3.58 10.96
C TRP A 229 -10.93 -4.67 11.82
N HIS A 230 -11.81 -4.26 12.72
CA HIS A 230 -12.54 -5.15 13.62
C HIS A 230 -14.04 -5.04 13.39
N HIS A 231 -14.70 -6.17 13.14
CA HIS A 231 -16.15 -6.25 13.10
C HIS A 231 -16.65 -6.94 14.37
N PRO A 232 -17.50 -6.29 15.18
CA PRO A 232 -18.00 -6.90 16.40
C PRO A 232 -18.90 -8.09 16.08
N ALA A 233 -18.86 -9.14 16.90
CA ALA A 233 -19.81 -10.24 16.77
C ALA A 233 -21.24 -9.69 16.91
N SER A 234 -22.11 -10.03 15.96
CA SER A 234 -23.53 -9.66 16.04
C SER A 234 -24.09 -10.25 17.34
N ARG A 235 -24.74 -9.40 18.16
CA ARG A 235 -25.36 -9.81 19.44
C ARG A 235 -26.62 -10.65 19.22
N GLN A 236 -26.57 -11.62 18.32
CA GLN A 236 -27.64 -12.59 18.23
C GLN A 236 -27.70 -13.35 19.56
N PRO A 237 -28.90 -13.46 20.16
CA PRO A 237 -29.06 -14.17 21.41
C PRO A 237 -28.55 -15.58 21.21
N ARG A 238 -27.50 -15.94 21.96
CA ARG A 238 -26.94 -17.29 21.99
C ARG A 238 -28.10 -18.26 22.23
N SER A 239 -28.49 -19.00 21.21
CA SER A 239 -29.24 -20.23 21.42
C SER A 239 -28.39 -21.09 22.35
N LEU A 240 -28.88 -21.32 23.57
CA LEU A 240 -28.19 -22.10 24.60
C LEU A 240 -27.74 -23.44 23.99
N GLY A 241 -26.44 -23.58 23.71
CA GLY A 241 -25.85 -24.85 23.28
C GLY A 241 -24.89 -24.81 22.09
N THR A 242 -24.83 -23.74 21.29
CA THR A 242 -23.87 -23.66 20.19
C THR A 242 -22.51 -23.16 20.69
N ALA A 243 -21.45 -23.94 20.42
CA ALA A 243 -20.06 -23.60 20.73
C ALA A 243 -19.72 -22.18 20.24
N LEU A 244 -18.84 -21.48 20.97
CA LEU A 244 -18.38 -20.15 20.58
C LEU A 244 -17.75 -20.23 19.18
N ALA A 245 -18.29 -19.47 18.23
CA ALA A 245 -17.67 -19.32 16.92
C ALA A 245 -16.24 -18.78 17.11
N ALA A 246 -15.26 -19.47 16.51
CA ALA A 246 -13.88 -19.04 16.58
C ALA A 246 -13.72 -17.68 15.86
N PRO A 247 -12.92 -16.74 16.40
CA PRO A 247 -12.65 -15.48 15.73
C PRO A 247 -11.92 -15.73 14.41
N LEU A 248 -12.36 -15.06 13.34
CA LEU A 248 -11.67 -15.06 12.05
C LEU A 248 -10.68 -13.89 12.02
N VAL A 249 -9.40 -14.22 11.85
CA VAL A 249 -8.34 -13.22 11.66
C VAL A 249 -7.86 -13.30 10.22
N VAL A 250 -7.98 -12.20 9.48
CA VAL A 250 -7.50 -12.09 8.10
C VAL A 250 -6.24 -11.23 8.09
N LEU A 251 -5.10 -11.84 7.78
CA LEU A 251 -3.84 -11.14 7.58
C LEU A 251 -3.67 -10.87 6.09
N HIS A 252 -3.50 -9.61 5.70
CA HIS A 252 -3.25 -9.25 4.31
C HIS A 252 -1.78 -8.93 4.10
N GLY A 253 -1.26 -9.31 2.92
CA GLY A 253 0.09 -8.98 2.50
C GLY A 253 0.19 -7.67 1.72
N VAL A 254 1.20 -7.63 0.85
CA VAL A 254 1.45 -6.53 -0.09
C VAL A 254 0.23 -6.36 -1.01
N GLY A 255 -0.33 -5.15 -1.04
CA GLY A 255 -1.59 -4.87 -1.75
C GLY A 255 -2.77 -4.51 -0.84
N GLY A 256 -2.57 -4.43 0.48
CA GLY A 256 -3.61 -3.92 1.37
C GLY A 256 -4.88 -4.77 1.39
N LEU A 257 -5.98 -4.17 1.86
CA LEU A 257 -7.23 -4.86 2.10
C LEU A 257 -8.15 -4.98 0.87
N TRP A 258 -7.89 -4.19 -0.18
CA TRP A 258 -8.78 -4.07 -1.34
C TRP A 258 -9.16 -5.41 -2.01
N PRO A 259 -8.21 -6.33 -2.28
CA PRO A 259 -8.54 -7.62 -2.88
C PRO A 259 -9.48 -8.49 -2.03
N TYR A 260 -9.52 -8.24 -0.72
CA TYR A 260 -10.28 -9.01 0.25
C TYR A 260 -11.65 -8.42 0.56
N VAL A 261 -11.94 -7.18 0.11
CA VAL A 261 -13.23 -6.52 0.39
C VAL A 261 -14.43 -7.39 -0.02
N PRO A 262 -14.50 -7.99 -1.21
CA PRO A 262 -15.64 -8.85 -1.57
C PRO A 262 -15.85 -10.02 -0.61
N MET A 263 -14.76 -10.67 -0.18
CA MET A 263 -14.79 -11.76 0.80
C MET A 263 -15.29 -11.26 2.16
N LEU A 264 -14.78 -10.11 2.64
CA LEU A 264 -15.20 -9.54 3.92
C LEU A 264 -16.67 -9.13 3.91
N LEU A 265 -17.16 -8.57 2.80
CA LEU A 265 -18.58 -8.26 2.62
C LEU A 265 -19.43 -9.53 2.67
N GLN A 266 -18.98 -10.62 2.04
CA GLN A 266 -19.65 -11.91 2.08
C GLN A 266 -19.68 -12.50 3.50
N VAL A 267 -18.60 -12.36 4.28
CA VAL A 267 -18.56 -12.79 5.69
C VAL A 267 -19.62 -12.07 6.52
N VAL A 268 -19.81 -10.77 6.32
CA VAL A 268 -20.81 -10.02 7.09
C VAL A 268 -22.24 -10.29 6.61
N ILE A 269 -22.45 -10.42 5.29
CA ILE A 269 -23.79 -10.68 4.73
C ILE A 269 -24.25 -12.11 5.03
N THR A 270 -23.34 -13.09 5.07
CA THR A 270 -23.66 -14.51 5.26
C THR A 270 -22.98 -15.12 6.50
N PRO A 271 -23.35 -14.68 7.72
CA PRO A 271 -22.66 -15.08 8.95
C PRO A 271 -22.75 -16.59 9.27
N ASN A 272 -23.65 -17.34 8.63
CA ASN A 272 -23.88 -18.77 8.89
C ASN A 272 -23.22 -19.72 7.88
N LEU A 273 -22.52 -19.22 6.84
CA LEU A 273 -22.07 -20.03 5.70
C LEU A 273 -20.56 -20.29 5.65
N ILE A 274 -19.79 -19.77 6.59
CA ILE A 274 -18.33 -19.73 6.46
C ILE A 274 -17.69 -20.62 7.52
N CYS A 275 -17.56 -21.91 7.18
CA CYS A 275 -16.56 -22.79 7.78
C CYS A 275 -15.35 -22.81 6.84
N PHE A 276 -14.41 -21.87 6.99
CA PHE A 276 -13.10 -22.02 6.37
C PHE A 276 -12.31 -23.03 7.21
N ARG A 277 -12.25 -24.27 6.74
CA ARG A 277 -11.18 -25.19 7.14
C ARG A 277 -9.98 -24.83 6.28
N MET A 278 -9.14 -23.90 6.76
CA MET A 278 -7.78 -23.80 6.24
C MET A 278 -7.08 -25.09 6.65
N CYS A 279 -6.74 -25.92 5.66
CA CYS A 279 -5.78 -27.00 5.83
C CYS A 279 -4.39 -26.39 5.79
#